data_AF-C3XV71-F1
#
_entry.id   AF-C3XV71-F1
#
_cell.length_a   1.000
_cell.length_b   1.000
_cell.length_c   1.000
_cell.angle_alpha   90.00
_cell.angle_beta   90.00
_cell.angle_gamma   90.00
#
_symmetry.space_group_name_H-M   'P 1'
#
loop_
_entity.id
_entity.type
_entity.pdbx_description
1 polymer ?
#
loop_
_entity_poly.entity_id
_entity_poly.type
_entity_poly.pdbx_seq_one_letter_code
_entity_poly.pdbx_strand_id
1 'polypeptide(L)'
;MNWSDSGHIGHSLILLEAARVVQWSVTPTQAQKVGIPDADLALNTIAYVKGGDLSTFKNDINGFSIFTSLLDMWVLAALRTCVMLGAVLVVLCNTRIKLTTSWIGILPAVTCAYTFVKLLLYSEGEVKFPHTPWFWGTFVGSIVGSAVFYINWALLSHVSVNTRKAMAEEAEILLGRKVKCESNSSSLKKLIIYAKPVIPYFLAGMSFLIGGAVSDTFIPYYTGMVIDGIAKIETSRDKFTHAIVLMSILTAISAVCYGMRTGLFEITKIKLNIRVRNLLFRSITSQEIGFFDSVKTGELISRLSADTTVTTEVFVNHVKVLCASTVRVVGIVAFMLKLSWRLSILALIMLPAVAVVTRVFGEYLKEVAMDIQTSFARANEVADETCANIRTVRSFANESRECARYSERLNDTYKLHIRKALLFGSFTFAEHAFDLVLFVLTLYYGGHLVMAHKMTGGNLVSFFLYVNRLRGSME
;
A
#
# COMPACT_ATOMS: atom_id res chain seq x y z
N MET A 1 -3.23 23.89 60.84
CA MET A 1 -3.92 24.70 59.80
C MET A 1 -3.21 24.42 58.48
N ASN A 2 -3.94 23.81 57.55
CA ASN A 2 -3.45 23.01 56.43
C ASN A 2 -2.64 23.79 55.38
N TRP A 3 -1.52 23.19 54.94
CA TRP A 3 -0.78 23.55 53.72
C TRP A 3 -0.63 22.37 52.74
N SER A 4 -1.41 21.29 52.92
CA SER A 4 -1.26 20.03 52.16
C SER A 4 -2.12 19.94 50.88
N ASP A 5 -3.06 20.86 50.64
CA ASP A 5 -4.06 20.69 49.56
C ASP A 5 -3.83 21.57 48.31
N SER A 6 -2.79 22.42 48.31
CA SER A 6 -2.52 23.34 47.18
C SER A 6 -1.57 22.79 46.11
N GLY A 7 -0.84 21.70 46.38
CA GLY A 7 0.12 21.10 45.43
C GLY A 7 -0.50 20.24 44.32
N HIS A 8 -1.61 19.56 44.61
CA HIS A 8 -2.28 18.68 43.63
C HIS A 8 -3.14 19.46 42.62
N ILE A 9 -3.64 20.63 42.99
CA ILE A 9 -4.38 21.52 42.09
C ILE A 9 -3.39 22.23 41.15
N GLY A 10 -2.22 22.64 41.62
CA GLY A 10 -1.17 23.23 40.76
C GLY A 10 -0.63 22.28 39.70
N HIS A 11 -0.33 21.03 40.04
CA HIS A 11 0.18 20.05 39.07
C HIS A 11 -0.87 19.67 38.00
N SER A 12 -2.14 19.57 38.38
CA SER A 12 -3.24 19.30 37.44
C SER A 12 -3.58 20.51 36.58
N LEU A 13 -3.46 21.74 37.12
CA LEU A 13 -3.63 22.99 36.37
C LEU A 13 -2.49 23.22 35.38
N ILE A 14 -1.25 22.93 35.75
CA ILE A 14 -0.07 23.01 34.87
C ILE A 14 -0.15 21.93 33.77
N LEU A 15 -0.64 20.73 34.08
CA LEU A 15 -0.91 19.71 33.06
C LEU A 15 -2.08 20.10 32.14
N LEU A 16 -3.10 20.79 32.64
CA LEU A 16 -4.22 21.32 31.84
C LEU A 16 -3.81 22.52 30.98
N GLU A 17 -2.96 23.42 31.48
CA GLU A 17 -2.41 24.55 30.73
C GLU A 17 -1.36 24.09 29.72
N ALA A 18 -0.48 23.15 30.06
CA ALA A 18 0.41 22.51 29.10
C ALA A 18 -0.37 21.76 28.02
N ALA A 19 -1.45 21.05 28.37
CA ALA A 19 -2.34 20.43 27.40
C ALA A 19 -3.05 21.46 26.51
N ARG A 20 -3.51 22.61 27.06
CA ARG A 20 -4.10 23.72 26.28
C ARG A 20 -3.09 24.38 25.35
N VAL A 21 -1.86 24.61 25.81
CA VAL A 21 -0.79 25.24 25.03
C VAL A 21 -0.31 24.30 23.91
N VAL A 22 -0.24 22.99 24.16
CA VAL A 22 0.03 21.96 23.13
C VAL A 22 -1.14 21.82 22.14
N GLN A 23 -2.38 21.98 22.61
CA GLN A 23 -3.57 21.94 21.74
C GLN A 23 -3.67 23.18 20.82
N TRP A 24 -3.06 24.30 21.20
CA TRP A 24 -2.96 25.53 20.41
C TRP A 24 -1.69 25.66 19.56
N SER A 25 -0.59 24.97 19.90
CA SER A 25 0.67 25.08 19.13
C SER A 25 0.69 24.24 17.84
N VAL A 26 -0.29 23.35 17.65
CA VAL A 26 -0.37 22.45 16.48
C VAL A 26 -1.25 22.99 15.34
N THR A 27 -1.96 24.11 15.51
CA THR A 27 -3.12 24.45 14.65
C THR A 27 -3.13 25.93 14.27
N PRO A 28 -2.53 26.32 13.12
CA PRO A 28 -3.36 26.49 11.91
C PRO A 28 -2.65 26.14 10.56
N THR A 29 -1.33 26.02 10.52
CA THR A 29 -0.56 25.93 9.25
C THR A 29 -0.56 24.53 8.63
N GLN A 30 -0.79 23.47 9.41
CA GLN A 30 -0.93 22.09 8.90
C GLN A 30 -2.37 21.78 8.48
N ALA A 31 -3.38 22.35 9.17
CA ALA A 31 -4.79 22.23 8.78
C ALA A 31 -5.07 22.93 7.43
N GLN A 32 -4.39 24.04 7.16
CA GLN A 32 -4.48 24.76 5.88
C GLN A 32 -3.94 23.95 4.68
N LYS A 33 -3.10 22.92 4.91
CA LYS A 33 -2.67 21.97 3.86
C LYS A 33 -3.69 20.86 3.57
N VAL A 34 -4.70 20.68 4.42
CA VAL A 34 -5.79 19.71 4.24
C VAL A 34 -7.00 20.37 3.55
N GLY A 35 -6.83 21.51 2.87
CA GLY A 35 -7.89 22.25 2.15
C GLY A 35 -8.43 21.59 0.87
N ILE A 36 -8.43 20.25 0.79
CA ILE A 36 -8.85 19.46 -0.38
C ILE A 36 -10.29 18.87 -0.30
N PRO A 37 -10.95 18.67 0.87
CA PRO A 37 -12.30 18.09 0.91
C PRO A 37 -13.32 18.86 0.07
N ASP A 38 -13.27 20.19 0.12
CA ASP A 38 -14.28 21.04 -0.54
C ASP A 38 -14.16 21.04 -2.06
N ALA A 39 -12.95 20.82 -2.59
CA ALA A 39 -12.69 20.78 -4.03
C ALA A 39 -13.36 19.57 -4.69
N ASP A 40 -13.45 18.44 -3.99
CA ASP A 40 -14.03 17.19 -4.48
C ASP A 40 -15.56 17.27 -4.64
N LEU A 41 -16.25 17.84 -3.65
CA LEU A 41 -17.69 18.12 -3.74
C LEU A 41 -17.97 19.20 -4.79
N ALA A 42 -17.16 20.27 -4.84
CA ALA A 42 -17.32 21.32 -5.83
C ALA A 42 -17.15 20.81 -7.27
N LEU A 43 -16.14 19.98 -7.54
CA LEU A 43 -15.91 19.40 -8.87
C LEU A 43 -17.03 18.45 -9.30
N ASN A 44 -17.49 17.57 -8.41
CA ASN A 44 -18.61 16.67 -8.71
C ASN A 44 -19.93 17.42 -8.87
N THR A 45 -20.15 18.50 -8.10
CA THR A 45 -21.33 19.36 -8.23
C THR A 45 -21.30 20.15 -9.54
N ILE A 46 -20.13 20.69 -9.95
CA ILE A 46 -19.98 21.36 -11.24
C ILE A 46 -20.20 20.37 -12.39
N ALA A 47 -19.66 19.15 -12.29
CA ALA A 47 -19.85 18.12 -13.30
C ALA A 47 -21.33 17.67 -13.42
N TYR A 48 -22.03 17.58 -12.29
CA TYR A 48 -23.46 17.24 -12.26
C TYR A 48 -24.33 18.39 -12.80
N VAL A 49 -24.10 19.63 -12.36
CA VAL A 49 -24.90 20.82 -12.71
C VAL A 49 -24.65 21.31 -14.15
N LYS A 50 -23.45 21.11 -14.72
CA LYS A 50 -23.20 21.38 -16.16
C LYS A 50 -23.54 20.19 -17.06
N GLY A 51 -23.69 19.00 -16.49
CA GLY A 51 -24.09 17.79 -17.20
C GLY A 51 -25.60 17.61 -17.38
N GLY A 52 -26.43 18.32 -16.60
CA GLY A 52 -27.89 18.35 -16.71
C GLY A 52 -28.50 19.66 -16.22
N ASP A 53 -29.67 20.04 -16.76
CA ASP A 53 -30.40 21.24 -16.33
C ASP A 53 -30.89 21.11 -14.87
N LEU A 54 -31.09 22.22 -14.16
CA LEU A 54 -31.62 22.21 -12.78
C LEU A 54 -32.99 21.49 -12.66
N SER A 55 -33.72 21.36 -13.77
CA SER A 55 -34.95 20.57 -13.90
C SER A 55 -34.70 19.05 -13.87
N THR A 56 -33.56 18.56 -14.37
CA THR A 56 -33.17 17.14 -14.28
C THR A 56 -32.88 16.71 -12.85
N PHE A 57 -32.31 17.57 -12.01
CA PHE A 57 -32.13 17.30 -10.57
C PHE A 57 -33.47 17.13 -9.84
N LYS A 58 -34.44 18.01 -10.15
CA LYS A 58 -35.77 17.93 -9.54
C LYS A 58 -36.55 16.69 -10.00
N ASN A 59 -36.35 16.25 -11.24
CA ASN A 59 -36.93 15.02 -11.78
C ASN A 59 -36.24 13.77 -11.20
N ASP A 60 -34.92 13.77 -11.03
CA ASP A 60 -34.15 12.68 -10.43
C ASP A 60 -34.50 12.47 -8.93
N ILE A 61 -34.82 13.54 -8.20
CA ILE A 61 -35.30 13.46 -6.81
C ILE A 61 -36.70 12.82 -6.73
N ASN A 62 -37.59 13.18 -7.66
CA ASN A 62 -38.99 12.73 -7.64
C ASN A 62 -39.19 11.34 -8.26
N GLY A 63 -38.23 10.85 -9.06
CA GLY A 63 -38.30 9.57 -9.77
C GLY A 63 -36.98 8.81 -9.75
N PHE A 64 -36.40 8.60 -8.56
CA PHE A 64 -35.09 7.94 -8.42
C PHE A 64 -35.11 6.49 -8.91
N SER A 65 -34.22 6.18 -9.86
CA SER A 65 -33.88 4.82 -10.26
C SER A 65 -32.37 4.66 -10.30
N ILE A 66 -31.88 3.61 -9.62
CA ILE A 66 -30.44 3.27 -9.51
C ILE A 66 -29.81 3.05 -10.90
N PHE A 67 -30.61 2.63 -11.88
CA PHE A 67 -30.14 2.30 -13.22
C PHE A 67 -29.98 3.51 -14.15
N THR A 68 -30.65 4.63 -13.88
CA THR A 68 -30.72 5.76 -14.82
C THR A 68 -30.30 7.10 -14.25
N SER A 69 -30.35 7.30 -12.93
CA SER A 69 -29.97 8.56 -12.30
C SER A 69 -28.49 8.61 -11.94
N LEU A 70 -27.89 9.81 -11.99
CA LEU A 70 -26.52 10.09 -11.51
C LEU A 70 -26.49 10.63 -10.07
N LEU A 71 -27.66 10.79 -9.44
CA LEU A 71 -27.82 11.44 -8.13
C LEU A 71 -27.11 10.70 -6.99
N ASP A 72 -27.14 9.38 -6.98
CA ASP A 72 -26.45 8.51 -6.02
C ASP A 72 -24.91 8.69 -6.06
N MET A 73 -24.31 8.99 -7.22
CA MET A 73 -22.86 9.30 -7.28
C MET A 73 -22.56 10.65 -6.62
N TRP A 74 -23.43 11.63 -6.82
CA TRP A 74 -23.31 12.93 -6.15
C TRP A 74 -23.53 12.81 -4.64
N VAL A 75 -24.51 12.02 -4.20
CA VAL A 75 -24.75 11.73 -2.78
C VAL A 75 -23.55 11.02 -2.14
N LEU A 76 -22.93 10.06 -2.84
CA LEU A 76 -21.71 9.40 -2.37
C LEU A 76 -20.53 10.36 -2.25
N ALA A 77 -20.39 11.31 -3.19
CA ALA A 77 -19.38 12.36 -3.10
C ALA A 77 -19.64 13.30 -1.89
N ALA A 78 -20.89 13.72 -1.67
CA ALA A 78 -21.28 14.54 -0.53
C ALA A 78 -21.04 13.82 0.81
N LEU A 79 -21.43 12.54 0.91
CA LEU A 79 -21.16 11.69 2.06
C LEU A 79 -19.66 11.62 2.35
N ARG A 80 -18.85 11.39 1.32
CA ARG A 80 -17.39 11.31 1.42
C ARG A 80 -16.79 12.60 1.99
N THR A 81 -17.24 13.77 1.51
CA THR A 81 -16.75 15.05 2.01
C THR A 81 -17.21 15.35 3.43
N CYS A 82 -18.46 15.02 3.79
CA CYS A 82 -18.97 15.17 5.15
C CYS A 82 -18.20 14.29 6.15
N VAL A 83 -17.90 13.04 5.78
CA VAL A 83 -17.12 12.12 6.62
C VAL A 83 -15.68 12.61 6.79
N MET A 84 -15.06 13.18 5.75
CA MET A 84 -13.73 13.81 5.89
C MET A 84 -13.73 15.02 6.80
N LEU A 85 -14.69 15.93 6.63
CA LEU A 85 -14.81 17.10 7.49
C LEU A 85 -15.04 16.69 8.95
N GLY A 86 -15.91 15.70 9.19
CA GLY A 86 -16.12 15.11 10.50
C GLY A 86 -14.84 14.52 11.09
N ALA A 87 -14.06 13.76 10.30
CA ALA A 87 -12.80 13.18 10.75
C ALA A 87 -11.74 14.24 11.10
N VAL A 88 -11.64 15.31 10.29
CA VAL A 88 -10.75 16.44 10.58
C VAL A 88 -11.18 17.14 11.87
N LEU A 89 -12.47 17.41 12.05
CA LEU A 89 -13.01 18.01 13.28
C LEU A 89 -12.74 17.13 14.50
N VAL A 90 -12.91 15.82 14.39
CA VAL A 90 -12.61 14.86 15.48
C VAL A 90 -11.13 14.91 15.85
N VAL A 91 -10.22 14.97 14.88
CA VAL A 91 -8.77 15.07 15.15
C VAL A 91 -8.41 16.42 15.79
N LEU A 92 -9.08 17.51 15.40
CA LEU A 92 -8.90 18.84 16.00
C LEU A 92 -9.44 18.92 17.44
N CYS A 93 -10.60 18.32 17.71
CA CYS A 93 -11.24 18.35 19.03
C CYS A 93 -10.69 17.30 20.00
N ASN A 94 -10.23 16.14 19.51
CA ASN A 94 -9.80 15.02 20.35
C ASN A 94 -8.70 14.17 19.68
N THR A 95 -7.44 14.40 20.06
CA THR A 95 -6.26 13.72 19.51
C THR A 95 -6.09 12.26 19.96
N ARG A 96 -6.95 11.75 20.86
CA ARG A 96 -6.78 10.41 21.46
C ARG A 96 -7.28 9.25 20.59
N ILE A 97 -8.12 9.50 19.58
CA ILE A 97 -8.78 8.43 18.81
C ILE A 97 -7.85 7.79 17.78
N LYS A 98 -7.78 6.44 17.75
CA LYS A 98 -7.03 5.67 16.73
C LYS A 98 -7.80 5.69 15.41
N LEU A 99 -7.43 6.62 14.52
CA LEU A 99 -8.00 6.70 13.18
C LEU A 99 -7.59 5.53 12.27
N THR A 100 -6.43 4.90 12.52
CA THR A 100 -5.94 3.78 11.70
C THR A 100 -6.93 2.62 11.67
N THR A 101 -7.45 2.26 12.85
CA THR A 101 -8.39 1.16 13.08
C THR A 101 -9.85 1.51 12.77
N SER A 102 -10.12 2.69 12.23
CA SER A 102 -11.50 3.09 11.94
C SER A 102 -11.98 2.53 10.61
N TRP A 103 -13.17 1.92 10.62
CA TRP A 103 -13.90 1.44 9.43
C TRP A 103 -14.10 2.53 8.37
N ILE A 104 -13.97 3.81 8.74
CA ILE A 104 -14.05 4.96 7.83
C ILE A 104 -13.00 4.89 6.70
N GLY A 105 -11.85 4.26 6.94
CA GLY A 105 -10.82 4.05 5.91
C GLY A 105 -11.23 3.10 4.76
N ILE A 106 -12.34 2.37 4.91
CA ILE A 106 -12.88 1.42 3.92
C ILE A 106 -13.82 2.10 2.92
N LEU A 107 -14.46 3.21 3.34
CA LEU A 107 -15.38 4.02 2.53
C LEU A 107 -14.85 4.39 1.12
N PRO A 108 -13.59 4.86 0.93
CA PRO A 108 -13.08 5.23 -0.39
C PRO A 108 -12.97 4.03 -1.34
N ALA A 109 -12.66 2.84 -0.82
CA ALA A 109 -12.60 1.63 -1.62
C ALA A 109 -14.01 1.16 -2.02
N VAL A 110 -14.98 1.21 -1.09
CA VAL A 110 -16.38 0.86 -1.38
C VAL A 110 -16.99 1.82 -2.41
N THR A 111 -16.78 3.13 -2.25
CA THR A 111 -17.25 4.12 -3.23
C THR A 111 -16.60 3.92 -4.60
N CYS A 112 -15.30 3.60 -4.66
CA CYS A 112 -14.60 3.29 -5.91
C CYS A 112 -15.19 2.03 -6.57
N ALA A 113 -15.39 0.94 -5.82
CA ALA A 113 -16.04 -0.27 -6.31
C ALA A 113 -17.44 0.02 -6.86
N TYR A 114 -18.23 0.83 -6.15
CA TYR A 114 -19.55 1.25 -6.58
C TYR A 114 -19.52 2.03 -7.91
N THR A 115 -18.55 2.92 -8.11
CA THR A 115 -18.42 3.64 -9.39
C THR A 115 -18.20 2.69 -10.56
N PHE A 116 -17.40 1.64 -10.37
CA PHE A 116 -17.14 0.63 -11.39
C PHE A 116 -18.38 -0.23 -11.65
N VAL A 117 -19.07 -0.70 -10.60
CA VAL A 117 -20.34 -1.43 -10.73
C VAL A 117 -21.36 -0.59 -11.49
N LYS A 118 -21.50 0.69 -11.14
CA LYS A 118 -22.44 1.59 -11.78
C LYS A 118 -22.10 1.87 -13.24
N LEU A 119 -20.82 2.03 -13.56
CA LEU A 119 -20.36 2.16 -14.95
C LEU A 119 -20.67 0.89 -15.77
N LEU A 120 -20.59 -0.28 -15.15
CA LEU A 120 -20.96 -1.56 -15.76
C LEU A 120 -22.48 -1.66 -15.98
N LEU A 121 -23.30 -1.22 -15.02
CA LEU A 121 -24.76 -1.18 -15.15
C LEU A 121 -25.23 -0.27 -16.30
N TYR A 122 -24.64 0.92 -16.45
CA TYR A 122 -24.92 1.80 -17.59
C TYR A 122 -24.52 1.20 -18.95
N SER A 123 -23.57 0.26 -18.96
CA SER A 123 -23.11 -0.40 -20.18
C SER A 123 -24.08 -1.43 -20.75
N GLU A 124 -24.91 -2.01 -19.87
CA GLU A 124 -25.94 -3.01 -20.21
C GLU A 124 -27.33 -2.38 -20.34
N GLY A 125 -27.56 -1.16 -19.82
CA GLY A 125 -28.80 -0.43 -20.03
C GLY A 125 -29.00 0.01 -21.49
N GLU A 126 -30.26 0.07 -21.95
CA GLU A 126 -30.63 0.51 -23.31
C GLU A 126 -30.38 2.02 -23.57
N VAL A 127 -29.93 2.77 -22.56
CA VAL A 127 -29.67 4.21 -22.65
C VAL A 127 -28.33 4.44 -23.34
N LYS A 128 -28.36 5.02 -24.55
CA LYS A 128 -27.15 5.43 -25.28
C LYS A 128 -26.30 6.36 -24.41
N PHE A 129 -25.00 6.10 -24.32
CA PHE A 129 -24.05 6.97 -23.62
C PHE A 129 -24.23 8.41 -24.08
N PRO A 130 -24.58 9.35 -23.19
CA PRO A 130 -24.62 10.75 -23.57
C PRO A 130 -23.20 11.18 -23.94
N HIS A 131 -22.99 11.67 -25.16
CA HIS A 131 -21.68 12.13 -25.67
C HIS A 131 -21.16 13.39 -24.95
N THR A 132 -21.80 13.82 -23.87
CA THR A 132 -21.39 14.97 -23.07
C THR A 132 -20.15 14.64 -22.24
N PRO A 133 -19.07 15.43 -22.33
CA PRO A 133 -17.85 15.20 -21.54
C PRO A 133 -18.08 15.26 -20.02
N TRP A 134 -19.14 15.96 -19.58
CA TRP A 134 -19.55 16.07 -18.18
C TRP A 134 -19.98 14.73 -17.57
N PHE A 135 -20.57 13.82 -18.36
CA PHE A 135 -20.92 12.48 -17.91
C PHE A 135 -19.69 11.68 -17.49
N TRP A 136 -18.65 11.66 -18.32
CA TRP A 136 -17.39 11.00 -17.96
C TRP A 136 -16.66 11.71 -16.81
N GLY A 137 -16.88 13.03 -16.69
CA GLY A 137 -16.38 13.84 -15.59
C GLY A 137 -16.86 13.39 -14.22
N THR A 138 -18.10 12.90 -14.06
CA THR A 138 -18.60 12.41 -12.76
C THR A 138 -17.97 11.08 -12.35
N PHE A 139 -17.73 10.17 -13.30
CA PHE A 139 -17.04 8.90 -13.03
C PHE A 139 -15.57 9.10 -12.69
N VAL A 140 -14.85 9.89 -13.51
CA VAL A 140 -13.44 10.21 -13.26
C VAL A 140 -13.32 11.02 -11.96
N GLY A 141 -14.19 12.00 -11.74
CA GLY A 141 -14.24 12.81 -10.52
C GLY A 141 -14.48 11.97 -9.27
N SER A 142 -15.36 10.97 -9.33
CA SER A 142 -15.60 10.08 -8.19
C SER A 142 -14.42 9.14 -7.91
N ILE A 143 -13.75 8.59 -8.94
CA ILE A 143 -12.54 7.75 -8.78
C ILE A 143 -11.39 8.58 -8.19
N VAL A 144 -11.12 9.75 -8.77
CA VAL A 144 -10.07 10.67 -8.31
C VAL A 144 -10.36 11.12 -6.88
N GLY A 145 -11.60 11.50 -6.57
CA GLY A 145 -11.99 11.89 -5.23
C GLY A 145 -11.86 10.76 -4.21
N SER A 146 -12.08 9.49 -4.58
CA SER A 146 -11.87 8.34 -3.68
C SER A 146 -10.40 8.09 -3.42
N ALA A 147 -9.55 8.26 -4.44
CA ALA A 147 -8.10 8.19 -4.28
C ALA A 147 -7.58 9.35 -3.40
N VAL A 148 -8.06 10.57 -3.63
CA VAL A 148 -7.72 11.75 -2.83
C VAL A 148 -8.18 11.59 -1.38
N PHE A 149 -9.40 11.09 -1.14
CA PHE A 149 -9.87 10.74 0.20
C PHE A 149 -8.94 9.72 0.84
N TYR A 150 -8.56 8.65 0.14
CA TYR A 150 -7.67 7.64 0.68
C TYR A 150 -6.30 8.21 1.07
N ILE A 151 -5.70 9.04 0.20
CA ILE A 151 -4.42 9.71 0.47
C ILE A 151 -4.55 10.66 1.68
N ASN A 152 -5.60 11.48 1.73
CA ASN A 152 -5.86 12.39 2.84
C ASN A 152 -6.10 11.62 4.14
N TRP A 153 -6.83 10.51 4.09
CA TRP A 153 -7.06 9.63 5.23
C TRP A 153 -5.75 9.03 5.74
N ALA A 154 -4.93 8.50 4.83
CA ALA A 154 -3.63 7.95 5.14
C ALA A 154 -2.72 9.00 5.79
N LEU A 155 -2.69 10.21 5.23
CA LEU A 155 -1.93 11.34 5.78
C LEU A 155 -2.42 11.71 7.19
N LEU A 156 -3.73 11.87 7.37
CA LEU A 156 -4.36 12.21 8.65
C LEU A 156 -4.09 11.13 9.70
N SER A 157 -4.18 9.85 9.30
CA SER A 157 -3.86 8.72 10.17
C SER A 157 -2.39 8.74 10.60
N HIS A 158 -1.46 9.04 9.68
CA HIS A 158 -0.03 9.14 9.97
C HIS A 158 0.28 10.30 10.93
N VAL A 159 -0.34 11.46 10.71
CA VAL A 159 -0.24 12.61 11.62
C VAL A 159 -0.76 12.23 13.00
N SER A 160 -1.95 11.63 13.09
CA SER A 160 -2.54 11.21 14.39
C SER A 160 -1.67 10.21 15.17
N VAL A 161 -0.93 9.34 14.46
CA VAL A 161 -0.02 8.36 15.07
C VAL A 161 1.26 9.05 15.53
N ASN A 162 1.84 9.92 14.70
CA ASN A 162 3.06 10.65 15.05
C ASN A 162 2.84 11.60 16.24
N THR A 163 1.72 12.35 16.27
CA THR A 163 1.41 13.23 17.40
C THR A 163 1.25 12.45 18.69
N ARG A 164 0.62 11.27 18.65
CA ARG A 164 0.52 10.40 19.83
C ARG A 164 1.85 9.80 20.26
N LYS A 165 2.69 9.40 19.31
CA LYS A 165 4.05 8.96 19.62
C LYS A 165 4.83 10.08 20.30
N ALA A 166 4.76 11.30 19.78
CA ALA A 166 5.40 12.46 20.40
C ALA A 166 4.87 12.74 21.82
N MET A 167 3.54 12.68 22.04
CA MET A 167 2.95 12.83 23.38
C MET A 167 3.34 11.71 24.34
N ALA A 168 3.43 10.47 23.86
CA ALA A 168 3.89 9.33 24.66
C ALA A 168 5.39 9.41 24.95
N GLU A 169 6.19 9.87 23.99
CA GLU A 169 7.63 10.07 24.11
C GLU A 169 7.94 11.22 25.08
N GLU A 170 7.21 12.34 25.04
CA GLU A 170 7.33 13.40 26.06
C GLU A 170 6.94 12.92 27.46
N ALA A 171 5.91 12.08 27.56
CA ALA A 171 5.54 11.46 28.83
C ALA A 171 6.62 10.48 29.34
N GLU A 172 7.26 9.71 28.47
CA GLU A 172 8.37 8.82 28.81
C GLU A 172 9.68 9.57 29.11
N ILE A 173 9.93 10.72 28.46
CA ILE A 173 11.05 11.62 28.74
C ILE A 173 10.89 12.26 30.12
N LEU A 174 9.67 12.70 30.47
CA LEU A 174 9.33 13.16 31.84
C LEU A 174 9.51 12.04 32.88
N LEU A 175 9.43 10.77 32.46
CA LEU A 175 9.68 9.58 33.27
C LEU A 175 11.12 9.05 33.16
N GLY A 176 12.03 9.76 32.47
CA GLY A 176 13.46 9.48 32.45
C GLY A 176 13.90 8.22 31.67
N ARG A 177 13.08 7.64 30.78
CA ARG A 177 13.43 6.38 30.10
C ARG A 177 13.50 6.48 28.57
N LYS A 178 14.73 6.76 28.10
CA LYS A 178 15.34 6.39 26.80
C LYS A 178 14.97 7.13 25.50
N VAL A 179 15.82 6.85 24.51
CA VAL A 179 16.27 7.68 23.38
C VAL A 179 15.46 7.47 22.09
N LYS A 180 15.26 8.60 21.40
CA LYS A 180 14.53 8.88 20.16
C LYS A 180 15.02 8.13 18.92
N CYS A 181 14.09 7.58 18.12
CA CYS A 181 14.33 7.19 16.72
C CYS A 181 13.32 7.90 15.80
N GLU A 182 13.71 9.05 15.25
CA GLU A 182 12.92 9.81 14.28
C GLU A 182 13.01 9.17 12.87
N SER A 183 11.85 8.82 12.30
CA SER A 183 11.74 8.48 10.88
C SER A 183 11.78 9.75 10.05
N ASN A 184 12.95 10.06 9.52
CA ASN A 184 13.23 11.35 8.90
C ASN A 184 13.15 11.21 7.36
N SER A 185 12.15 11.85 6.73
CA SER A 185 12.06 11.97 5.25
C SER A 185 13.33 12.58 4.63
N SER A 186 14.09 13.34 5.42
CA SER A 186 15.43 13.82 5.07
C SER A 186 16.44 12.70 4.81
N SER A 187 16.29 11.53 5.43
CA SER A 187 17.21 10.39 5.28
C SER A 187 17.08 9.72 3.91
N LEU A 188 15.86 9.59 3.39
CA LEU A 188 15.64 9.07 2.03
C LEU A 188 16.19 10.02 0.97
N LYS A 189 15.99 11.34 1.14
CA LYS A 189 16.56 12.35 0.24
C LYS A 189 18.09 12.29 0.22
N LYS A 190 18.71 12.16 1.40
CA LYS A 190 20.17 11.98 1.51
C LYS A 190 20.64 10.70 0.80
N LEU A 191 19.91 9.60 0.94
CA LEU A 191 20.24 8.35 0.26
C LEU A 191 20.19 8.47 -1.28
N ILE A 192 19.18 9.16 -1.82
CA ILE A 192 19.08 9.45 -3.25
C ILE A 192 20.26 10.32 -3.73
N ILE A 193 20.68 11.30 -2.91
CA ILE A 193 21.85 12.13 -3.21
C ILE A 193 23.12 11.27 -3.27
N TYR A 194 23.29 10.31 -2.36
CA TYR A 194 24.43 9.38 -2.38
C TYR A 194 24.39 8.39 -3.56
N ALA A 195 23.19 8.10 -4.09
CA ALA A 195 23.00 7.22 -5.24
C ALA A 195 23.29 7.89 -6.61
N LYS A 196 23.47 9.22 -6.67
CA LYS A 196 23.76 9.99 -7.90
C LYS A 196 24.75 9.32 -8.88
N PRO A 197 25.94 8.87 -8.47
CA PRO A 197 26.91 8.27 -9.39
C PRO A 197 26.49 6.89 -9.95
N VAL A 198 25.49 6.24 -9.35
CA VAL A 198 25.00 4.91 -9.77
C VAL A 198 23.76 5.01 -10.66
N ILE A 199 23.17 6.22 -10.80
CA ILE A 199 22.01 6.52 -11.64
C ILE A 199 22.11 5.99 -13.09
N PRO A 200 23.25 6.04 -13.81
CA PRO A 200 23.27 5.55 -15.20
C PRO A 200 23.00 4.05 -15.32
N TYR A 201 23.55 3.24 -14.42
CA TYR A 201 23.30 1.79 -14.39
C TYR A 201 21.85 1.48 -14.02
N PHE A 202 21.30 2.26 -13.09
CA PHE A 202 19.90 2.16 -12.69
C PHE A 202 18.96 2.54 -13.85
N LEU A 203 19.22 3.64 -14.57
CA LEU A 203 18.46 4.09 -15.73
C LEU A 203 18.53 3.08 -16.89
N ALA A 204 19.71 2.50 -17.14
CA ALA A 204 19.85 1.42 -18.11
C ALA A 204 19.03 0.19 -17.68
N GLY A 205 19.08 -0.21 -16.41
CA GLY A 205 18.23 -1.30 -15.90
C GLY A 205 16.74 -1.01 -16.06
N MET A 206 16.34 0.25 -15.87
CA MET A 206 14.98 0.73 -16.05
C MET A 206 14.51 0.70 -17.52
N SER A 207 15.37 1.04 -18.48
CA SER A 207 15.00 0.96 -19.90
C SER A 207 14.76 -0.48 -20.35
N PHE A 208 15.63 -1.42 -19.95
CA PHE A 208 15.42 -2.85 -20.21
C PHE A 208 14.21 -3.41 -19.45
N LEU A 209 13.91 -2.90 -18.26
CA LEU A 209 12.69 -3.26 -17.53
C LEU A 209 11.44 -2.82 -18.29
N ILE A 210 11.41 -1.59 -18.83
CA ILE A 210 10.26 -1.10 -19.62
C ILE A 210 10.13 -1.90 -20.91
N GLY A 211 11.23 -2.10 -21.65
CA GLY A 211 11.22 -2.90 -22.88
C GLY A 211 10.74 -4.34 -22.62
N GLY A 212 11.26 -4.99 -21.58
CA GLY A 212 10.84 -6.33 -21.17
C GLY A 212 9.37 -6.38 -20.75
N ALA A 213 8.91 -5.41 -19.95
CA ALA A 213 7.52 -5.34 -19.51
C ALA A 213 6.54 -5.14 -20.68
N VAL A 214 6.92 -4.32 -21.67
CA VAL A 214 6.14 -4.12 -22.90
C VAL A 214 6.07 -5.44 -23.68
N SER A 215 7.21 -6.07 -23.97
CA SER A 215 7.25 -7.36 -24.68
C SER A 215 6.44 -8.44 -23.97
N ASP A 216 6.59 -8.56 -22.65
CA ASP A 216 5.82 -9.50 -21.85
C ASP A 216 4.33 -9.20 -21.99
N THR A 217 3.90 -7.95 -21.89
CA THR A 217 2.50 -7.55 -22.00
C THR A 217 1.87 -7.92 -23.34
N PHE A 218 2.64 -8.00 -24.43
CA PHE A 218 2.11 -8.44 -25.73
C PHE A 218 1.89 -9.96 -25.84
N ILE A 219 2.54 -10.79 -25.02
CA ILE A 219 2.44 -12.26 -25.11
C ILE A 219 0.97 -12.73 -25.00
N PRO A 220 0.17 -12.36 -23.97
CA PRO A 220 -1.23 -12.77 -23.87
C PRO A 220 -2.09 -12.37 -25.07
N TYR A 221 -1.84 -11.20 -25.66
CA TYR A 221 -2.56 -10.71 -26.84
C TYR A 221 -2.33 -11.63 -28.05
N TYR A 222 -1.07 -11.97 -28.34
CA TYR A 222 -0.77 -12.89 -29.43
C TYR A 222 -1.23 -14.32 -29.14
N THR A 223 -1.24 -14.76 -27.87
CA THR A 223 -1.85 -16.04 -27.48
C THR A 223 -3.33 -16.10 -27.86
N GLY A 224 -4.10 -15.01 -27.65
CA GLY A 224 -5.50 -14.96 -28.07
C GLY A 224 -5.66 -15.00 -29.58
N MET A 225 -4.81 -14.28 -30.32
CA MET A 225 -4.82 -14.34 -31.79
C MET A 225 -4.53 -15.76 -32.32
N VAL A 226 -3.62 -16.50 -31.68
CA VAL A 226 -3.33 -17.90 -32.01
C VAL A 226 -4.57 -18.77 -31.77
N ILE A 227 -5.25 -18.59 -30.64
CA ILE A 227 -6.48 -19.32 -30.30
C ILE A 227 -7.61 -19.02 -31.30
N ASP A 228 -7.80 -17.75 -31.66
CA ASP A 228 -8.78 -17.37 -32.68
C ASP A 228 -8.43 -17.95 -34.06
N GLY A 229 -7.14 -18.07 -34.38
CA GLY A 229 -6.66 -18.74 -35.60
C GLY A 229 -6.95 -20.24 -35.61
N ILE A 230 -6.85 -20.92 -34.47
CA ILE A 230 -7.19 -22.34 -34.30
C ILE A 230 -8.71 -22.55 -34.33
N ALA A 231 -9.51 -21.63 -33.81
CA ALA A 231 -10.96 -21.76 -33.86
C ALA A 231 -11.53 -21.57 -35.28
N LYS A 232 -10.77 -20.94 -36.20
CA LYS A 232 -11.18 -20.59 -37.57
C LYS A 232 -10.26 -21.21 -38.63
N ILE A 233 -9.94 -22.51 -38.45
CA ILE A 233 -8.93 -23.28 -39.21
C ILE A 233 -9.01 -23.14 -40.75
N GLU A 234 -10.19 -22.94 -41.33
CA GLU A 234 -10.35 -22.89 -42.80
C GLU A 234 -9.99 -21.55 -43.46
N THR A 235 -9.86 -20.43 -42.73
CA THR A 235 -9.77 -19.08 -43.35
C THR A 235 -8.47 -18.31 -43.09
N SER A 236 -7.56 -18.75 -42.19
CA SER A 236 -6.38 -17.91 -41.87
C SER A 236 -5.12 -18.61 -41.34
N ARG A 237 -4.49 -19.49 -42.13
CA ARG A 237 -3.15 -20.04 -41.83
C ARG A 237 -2.09 -18.94 -41.64
N ASP A 238 -2.17 -17.86 -42.42
CA ASP A 238 -1.18 -16.78 -42.38
C ASP A 238 -1.24 -15.97 -41.07
N LYS A 239 -2.44 -15.74 -40.53
CA LYS A 239 -2.62 -15.04 -39.25
C LYS A 239 -2.05 -15.84 -38.08
N PHE A 240 -2.23 -17.15 -38.12
CA PHE A 240 -1.68 -18.08 -37.14
C PHE A 240 -0.14 -18.08 -37.16
N THR A 241 0.46 -18.28 -38.34
CA THR A 241 1.92 -18.29 -38.49
C THR A 241 2.53 -16.94 -38.08
N HIS A 242 1.93 -15.83 -38.49
CA HIS A 242 2.38 -14.49 -38.11
C HIS A 242 2.30 -14.26 -36.59
N ALA A 243 1.21 -14.68 -35.94
CA ALA A 243 1.06 -14.54 -34.49
C ALA A 243 2.11 -15.37 -33.71
N ILE A 244 2.41 -16.59 -34.15
CA ILE A 244 3.44 -17.43 -33.52
C ILE A 244 4.84 -16.88 -33.72
N VAL A 245 5.19 -16.41 -34.92
CA VAL A 245 6.50 -15.82 -35.21
C VAL A 245 6.70 -14.54 -34.40
N LEU A 246 5.70 -13.68 -34.30
CA LEU A 246 5.80 -12.49 -33.44
C LEU A 246 5.90 -12.84 -31.96
N MET A 247 5.12 -13.82 -31.49
CA MET A 247 5.19 -14.29 -30.11
C MET A 247 6.59 -14.84 -29.79
N SER A 248 7.20 -15.65 -30.67
CA SER A 248 8.53 -16.20 -30.43
C SER A 248 9.60 -15.11 -30.37
N ILE A 249 9.57 -14.14 -31.30
CA ILE A 249 10.47 -12.98 -31.29
C ILE A 249 10.30 -12.16 -29.99
N LEU A 250 9.05 -11.89 -29.59
CA LEU A 250 8.78 -11.12 -28.36
C LEU A 250 9.25 -11.84 -27.10
N THR A 251 9.09 -13.17 -27.02
CA THR A 251 9.60 -13.95 -25.89
C THR A 251 11.12 -13.98 -25.83
N ALA A 252 11.81 -14.05 -26.99
CA ALA A 252 13.27 -13.96 -27.03
C ALA A 252 13.76 -12.57 -26.57
N ILE A 253 13.11 -11.50 -27.06
CA ILE A 253 13.42 -10.13 -26.62
C ILE A 253 13.17 -9.99 -25.11
N SER A 254 12.05 -10.48 -24.59
CA SER A 254 11.73 -10.34 -23.17
C SER A 254 12.71 -11.11 -22.29
N ALA A 255 13.16 -12.30 -22.71
CA ALA A 255 14.20 -13.06 -22.01
C ALA A 255 15.53 -12.29 -21.93
N VAL A 256 15.98 -11.69 -23.05
CA VAL A 256 17.20 -10.87 -23.07
C VAL A 256 17.05 -9.63 -22.18
N CYS A 257 15.93 -8.92 -22.29
CA CYS A 257 15.63 -7.77 -21.42
C CYS A 257 15.60 -8.16 -19.94
N TYR A 258 15.04 -9.32 -19.61
CA TYR A 258 14.98 -9.85 -18.26
C TYR A 258 16.37 -10.14 -17.69
N GLY A 259 17.24 -10.79 -18.47
CA GLY A 259 18.62 -11.03 -18.08
C GLY A 259 19.39 -9.72 -17.85
N MET A 260 19.31 -8.81 -18.82
CA MET A 260 20.04 -7.54 -18.80
C MET A 260 19.59 -6.63 -17.65
N ARG A 261 18.27 -6.47 -17.43
CA ARG A 261 17.76 -5.67 -16.31
C ARG A 261 18.21 -6.25 -14.96
N THR A 262 18.22 -7.58 -14.83
CA THR A 262 18.59 -8.25 -13.57
C THR A 262 20.06 -8.02 -13.25
N GLY A 263 20.95 -8.20 -14.25
CA GLY A 263 22.37 -7.91 -14.11
C GLY A 263 22.65 -6.43 -13.78
N LEU A 264 21.99 -5.49 -14.46
CA LEU A 264 22.19 -4.05 -14.23
C LEU A 264 21.73 -3.60 -12.83
N PHE A 265 20.62 -4.13 -12.32
CA PHE A 265 20.19 -3.85 -10.94
C PHE A 265 21.14 -4.45 -9.90
N GLU A 266 21.70 -5.63 -10.15
CA GLU A 266 22.71 -6.22 -9.28
C GLU A 266 24.02 -5.41 -9.26
N ILE A 267 24.49 -4.94 -10.43
CA ILE A 267 25.64 -4.03 -10.51
C ILE A 267 25.35 -2.72 -9.77
N THR A 268 24.15 -2.17 -9.92
CA THR A 268 23.70 -0.97 -9.19
C THR A 268 23.76 -1.20 -7.68
N LYS A 269 23.26 -2.34 -7.20
CA LYS A 269 23.29 -2.72 -5.78
C LYS A 269 24.72 -2.79 -5.24
N ILE A 270 25.61 -3.49 -5.93
CA ILE A 270 27.02 -3.65 -5.52
C ILE A 270 27.73 -2.30 -5.49
N LYS A 271 27.60 -1.48 -6.54
CA LYS A 271 28.24 -0.16 -6.62
C LYS A 271 27.75 0.78 -5.53
N LEU A 272 26.44 0.78 -5.26
CA LEU A 272 25.87 1.59 -4.19
C LEU A 272 26.38 1.14 -2.83
N ASN A 273 26.49 -0.17 -2.58
CA ASN A 273 26.98 -0.71 -1.31
C ASN A 273 28.43 -0.31 -1.04
N ILE A 274 29.31 -0.48 -2.03
CA ILE A 274 30.73 -0.07 -1.95
C ILE A 274 30.83 1.44 -1.67
N ARG A 275 30.00 2.26 -2.34
CA ARG A 275 30.00 3.71 -2.16
C ARG A 275 29.58 4.10 -0.74
N VAL A 276 28.50 3.51 -0.23
CA VAL A 276 28.00 3.77 1.13
C VAL A 276 29.05 3.35 2.17
N ARG A 277 29.68 2.18 2.00
CA ARG A 277 30.77 1.72 2.88
C ARG A 277 31.96 2.65 2.88
N ASN A 278 32.41 3.12 1.70
CA ASN A 278 33.54 4.05 1.62
C ASN A 278 33.23 5.40 2.27
N LEU A 279 32.01 5.91 2.10
CA LEU A 279 31.57 7.16 2.75
C LEU A 279 31.48 7.00 4.27
N LEU A 280 30.92 5.89 4.74
CA LEU A 280 30.81 5.58 6.16
C LEU A 280 32.20 5.39 6.79
N PHE A 281 33.09 4.63 6.14
CA PHE A 281 34.46 4.44 6.60
C PHE A 281 35.20 5.78 6.70
N ARG A 282 35.13 6.62 5.65
CA ARG A 282 35.72 7.96 5.67
C ARG A 282 35.18 8.81 6.82
N SER A 283 33.88 8.74 7.09
CA SER A 283 33.24 9.46 8.19
C SER A 283 33.66 8.94 9.56
N ILE A 284 33.85 7.62 9.72
CA ILE A 284 34.33 7.00 10.96
C ILE A 284 35.77 7.43 11.21
N THR A 285 36.65 7.35 10.20
CA THR A 285 38.07 7.71 10.34
C THR A 285 38.32 9.19 10.65
N SER A 286 37.35 10.07 10.35
CA SER A 286 37.45 11.51 10.65
C SER A 286 36.85 11.90 12.00
N GLN A 287 36.41 10.93 12.83
CA GLN A 287 35.89 11.21 14.16
C GLN A 287 37.04 11.48 15.16
N GLU A 288 36.71 12.22 16.22
CA GLU A 288 37.63 12.47 17.33
C GLU A 288 37.94 11.19 18.13
N ILE A 289 39.07 11.18 18.84
CA ILE A 289 39.50 10.01 19.64
C ILE A 289 38.44 9.65 20.69
N GLY A 290 37.79 10.64 21.32
CA GLY A 290 36.74 10.42 22.31
C GLY A 290 35.52 9.65 21.78
N PHE A 291 35.25 9.69 20.47
CA PHE A 291 34.22 8.84 19.85
C PHE A 291 34.60 7.36 19.94
N PHE A 292 35.87 7.02 19.67
CA PHE A 292 36.37 5.64 19.72
C PHE A 292 36.48 5.09 21.14
N ASP A 293 36.64 5.97 22.15
CA ASP A 293 36.58 5.56 23.56
C ASP A 293 35.14 5.18 23.99
N SER A 294 34.13 5.76 23.33
CA SER A 294 32.71 5.54 23.65
C SER A 294 32.07 4.34 22.92
N VAL A 295 32.55 3.99 21.72
CA VAL A 295 31.93 2.96 20.85
C VAL A 295 32.86 1.77 20.66
N LYS A 296 32.33 0.56 20.90
CA LYS A 296 33.10 -0.69 20.70
C LYS A 296 33.45 -0.90 19.23
N THR A 297 34.70 -1.27 18.93
CA THR A 297 35.16 -1.57 17.56
C THR A 297 34.29 -2.61 16.84
N GLY A 298 33.83 -3.64 17.54
CA GLY A 298 32.94 -4.65 16.97
C GLY A 298 31.60 -4.10 16.49
N GLU A 299 31.06 -3.09 17.17
CA GLU A 299 29.84 -2.40 16.75
C GLU A 299 30.08 -1.57 15.48
N LEU A 300 31.21 -0.86 15.39
CA LEU A 300 31.58 -0.11 14.19
C LEU A 300 31.74 -1.02 12.97
N ILE A 301 32.40 -2.17 13.12
CA ILE A 301 32.57 -3.16 12.06
C ILE A 301 31.20 -3.74 11.64
N SER A 302 30.32 -4.03 12.59
CA SER A 302 28.98 -4.54 12.32
C SER A 302 28.16 -3.52 11.52
N ARG A 303 28.13 -2.25 11.94
CA ARG A 303 27.46 -1.15 11.21
C ARG A 303 28.03 -0.96 9.81
N LEU A 304 29.36 -1.03 9.66
CA LEU A 304 30.05 -0.88 8.37
C LEU A 304 29.80 -2.05 7.42
N SER A 305 29.59 -3.27 7.93
CA SER A 305 29.44 -4.47 7.12
C SER A 305 27.98 -4.88 6.93
N ALA A 306 27.25 -5.12 8.01
CA ALA A 306 25.88 -5.63 8.00
C ALA A 306 24.88 -4.52 7.65
N ASP A 307 24.85 -3.43 8.42
CA ASP A 307 23.80 -2.40 8.27
C ASP A 307 23.84 -1.72 6.91
N THR A 308 25.04 -1.44 6.37
CA THR A 308 25.16 -0.88 5.00
C THR A 308 24.64 -1.84 3.94
N THR A 309 24.81 -3.15 4.14
CA THR A 309 24.37 -4.19 3.19
C THR A 309 22.87 -4.28 3.20
N VAL A 310 22.29 -4.48 4.38
CA VAL A 310 20.84 -4.53 4.56
C VAL A 310 20.19 -3.26 4.02
N THR A 311 20.69 -2.08 4.40
CA THR A 311 20.10 -0.80 3.97
C THR A 311 20.14 -0.62 2.45
N THR A 312 21.28 -0.93 1.81
CA THR A 312 21.43 -0.78 0.36
C THR A 312 20.58 -1.79 -0.40
N GLU A 313 20.56 -3.03 0.05
CA GLU A 313 19.76 -4.11 -0.56
C GLU A 313 18.28 -3.80 -0.49
N VAL A 314 17.78 -3.46 0.69
CA VAL A 314 16.40 -3.04 0.92
C VAL A 314 16.04 -1.86 0.02
N PHE A 315 16.87 -0.82 -0.03
CA PHE A 315 16.60 0.35 -0.86
C PHE A 315 16.50 0.02 -2.36
N VAL A 316 17.50 -0.65 -2.92
CA VAL A 316 17.52 -0.97 -4.36
C VAL A 316 16.39 -1.93 -4.72
N ASN A 317 16.12 -2.93 -3.89
CA ASN A 317 15.03 -3.88 -4.11
C ASN A 317 13.66 -3.21 -4.08
N HIS A 318 13.40 -2.34 -3.09
CA HIS A 318 12.12 -1.61 -3.04
C HIS A 318 11.92 -0.70 -4.25
N VAL A 319 12.93 0.09 -4.62
CA VAL A 319 12.82 0.97 -5.80
C VAL A 319 12.61 0.14 -7.07
N LYS A 320 13.36 -0.95 -7.24
CA LYS A 320 13.19 -1.90 -8.36
C LYS A 320 11.78 -2.46 -8.42
N VAL A 321 11.25 -2.98 -7.30
CA VAL A 321 9.92 -3.59 -7.24
C VAL A 321 8.83 -2.55 -7.49
N LEU A 322 8.92 -1.36 -6.89
CA LEU A 322 7.97 -0.27 -7.11
C LEU A 322 7.93 0.17 -8.58
N CYS A 323 9.09 0.37 -9.19
CA CYS A 323 9.16 0.72 -10.60
C CYS A 323 8.63 -0.40 -11.51
N ALA A 324 9.00 -1.66 -11.24
CA ALA A 324 8.56 -2.81 -12.02
C ALA A 324 7.04 -3.04 -11.93
N SER A 325 6.49 -3.02 -10.73
CA SER A 325 5.05 -3.18 -10.48
C SER A 325 4.26 -2.06 -11.13
N THR A 326 4.69 -0.80 -10.99
CA THR A 326 4.01 0.35 -11.60
C THR A 326 3.94 0.22 -13.13
N VAL A 327 5.07 -0.07 -13.79
CA VAL A 327 5.09 -0.22 -15.26
C VAL A 327 4.22 -1.38 -15.72
N ARG A 328 4.26 -2.53 -15.02
CA ARG A 328 3.44 -3.70 -15.37
C ARG A 328 1.96 -3.45 -15.17
N VAL A 329 1.56 -2.91 -14.02
CA VAL A 329 0.14 -2.64 -13.70
C VAL A 329 -0.44 -1.68 -14.72
N VAL A 330 0.26 -0.57 -15.02
CA VAL A 330 -0.19 0.41 -16.04
C VAL A 330 -0.30 -0.24 -17.41
N GLY A 331 0.71 -1.03 -17.81
CA GLY A 331 0.70 -1.74 -19.09
C GLY A 331 -0.47 -2.72 -19.21
N ILE A 332 -0.65 -3.59 -18.22
CA ILE A 332 -1.70 -4.62 -18.21
C ILE A 332 -3.08 -3.97 -18.22
N VAL A 333 -3.34 -2.98 -17.36
CA VAL A 333 -4.64 -2.30 -17.30
C VAL A 333 -4.96 -1.59 -18.63
N ALA A 334 -3.98 -0.94 -19.26
CA ALA A 334 -4.17 -0.29 -20.55
C ALA A 334 -4.55 -1.29 -21.67
N PHE A 335 -3.93 -2.48 -21.69
CA PHE A 335 -4.27 -3.53 -22.65
C PHE A 335 -5.63 -4.15 -22.36
N MET A 336 -5.94 -4.45 -21.09
CA MET A 336 -7.26 -4.96 -20.70
C MET A 336 -8.38 -4.03 -21.18
N LEU A 337 -8.24 -2.72 -20.94
CA LEU A 337 -9.22 -1.72 -21.35
C LEU A 337 -9.40 -1.68 -22.88
N LYS A 338 -8.33 -1.89 -23.66
CA LYS A 338 -8.40 -2.02 -25.12
C LYS A 338 -9.11 -3.28 -25.59
N LEU A 339 -8.94 -4.42 -24.91
CA LEU A 339 -9.58 -5.67 -25.30
C LEU A 339 -11.10 -5.61 -25.05
N SER A 340 -11.48 -5.30 -23.81
CA SER A 340 -12.88 -5.13 -23.44
C SER A 340 -12.96 -4.27 -22.20
N TRP A 341 -13.45 -3.04 -22.39
CA TRP A 341 -13.65 -2.10 -21.30
C TRP A 341 -14.68 -2.62 -20.27
N ARG A 342 -15.68 -3.40 -20.71
CA ARG A 342 -16.71 -4.01 -19.83
C ARG A 342 -16.12 -5.04 -18.86
N LEU A 343 -15.32 -5.97 -19.39
CA LEU A 343 -14.63 -6.98 -18.58
C LEU A 343 -13.54 -6.36 -17.70
N SER A 344 -12.87 -5.32 -18.20
CA SER A 344 -11.85 -4.59 -17.43
C SER A 344 -12.43 -3.94 -16.18
N ILE A 345 -13.62 -3.33 -16.29
CA ILE A 345 -14.31 -2.76 -15.12
C ILE A 345 -14.61 -3.85 -14.09
N LEU A 346 -15.06 -5.03 -14.53
CA LEU A 346 -15.28 -6.17 -13.63
C LEU A 346 -13.99 -6.57 -12.89
N ALA A 347 -12.86 -6.62 -13.60
CA ALA A 347 -11.56 -6.89 -12.98
C ALA A 347 -11.09 -5.75 -12.06
N LEU A 348 -11.38 -4.49 -12.39
CA LEU A 348 -10.99 -3.33 -11.58
C LEU A 348 -11.77 -3.24 -10.25
N ILE A 349 -12.97 -3.83 -10.17
CA ILE A 349 -13.74 -3.94 -8.90
C ILE A 349 -12.99 -4.79 -7.87
N MET A 350 -12.12 -5.71 -8.30
CA MET A 350 -11.29 -6.52 -7.41
C MET A 350 -10.30 -5.67 -6.61
N LEU A 351 -9.70 -4.66 -7.23
CA LEU A 351 -8.64 -3.84 -6.63
C LEU A 351 -9.07 -3.20 -5.30
N PRO A 352 -10.18 -2.45 -5.22
CA PRO A 352 -10.63 -1.89 -3.95
C PRO A 352 -11.05 -2.96 -2.94
N ALA A 353 -11.61 -4.10 -3.39
CA ALA A 353 -11.99 -5.18 -2.48
C ALA A 353 -10.77 -5.77 -1.77
N VAL A 354 -9.72 -6.11 -2.52
CA VAL A 354 -8.45 -6.61 -1.97
C VAL A 354 -7.81 -5.57 -1.06
N ALA A 355 -7.78 -4.30 -1.47
CA ALA A 355 -7.21 -3.22 -0.65
C ALA A 355 -7.88 -3.10 0.74
N VAL A 356 -9.19 -3.29 0.82
CA VAL A 356 -9.93 -3.28 2.09
C VAL A 356 -9.53 -4.45 2.97
N VAL A 357 -9.54 -5.66 2.41
CA VAL A 357 -9.21 -6.88 3.15
C VAL A 357 -7.76 -6.79 3.67
N THR A 358 -6.80 -6.49 2.79
CA THR A 358 -5.38 -6.35 3.17
C THR A 358 -5.15 -5.29 4.23
N ARG A 359 -5.89 -4.17 4.20
CA ARG A 359 -5.77 -3.13 5.23
C ARG A 359 -6.25 -3.63 6.59
N VAL A 360 -7.46 -4.19 6.66
CA VAL A 360 -8.06 -4.66 7.92
C VAL A 360 -7.19 -5.76 8.55
N PHE A 361 -6.82 -6.75 7.74
CA PHE A 361 -5.97 -7.85 8.20
C PHE A 361 -4.55 -7.40 8.53
N GLY A 362 -3.99 -6.47 7.75
CA GLY A 362 -2.63 -5.95 7.96
C GLY A 362 -2.45 -5.22 9.29
N GLU A 363 -3.44 -4.43 9.71
CA GLU A 363 -3.40 -3.76 11.01
C GLU A 363 -3.43 -4.76 12.17
N TYR A 364 -4.31 -5.76 12.09
CA TYR A 364 -4.40 -6.78 13.13
C TYR A 364 -3.16 -7.68 13.17
N LEU A 365 -2.61 -8.03 12.01
CA LEU A 365 -1.36 -8.81 11.92
C LEU A 365 -0.18 -8.04 12.52
N LYS A 366 -0.15 -6.71 12.34
CA LYS A 366 0.85 -5.84 12.94
C LYS A 366 0.76 -5.81 14.46
N GLU A 367 -0.44 -5.73 15.03
CA GLU A 367 -0.64 -5.79 16.48
C GLU A 367 -0.12 -7.11 17.06
N VAL A 368 -0.52 -8.24 16.48
CA VAL A 368 -0.04 -9.57 16.90
C VAL A 368 1.48 -9.69 16.74
N ALA A 369 2.07 -9.12 15.69
CA ALA A 369 3.53 -9.11 15.51
C ALA A 369 4.25 -8.30 16.60
N MET A 370 3.68 -7.19 17.06
CA MET A 370 4.21 -6.41 18.19
C MET A 370 4.12 -7.20 19.50
N ASP A 371 3.02 -7.92 19.73
CA ASP A 371 2.87 -8.78 20.90
C ASP A 371 3.90 -9.92 20.90
N ILE A 372 4.11 -10.56 19.76
CA ILE A 372 5.15 -11.58 19.58
C ILE A 372 6.53 -11.00 19.91
N GLN A 373 6.87 -9.84 19.35
CA GLN A 373 8.17 -9.20 19.60
C GLN A 373 8.37 -8.87 21.08
N THR A 374 7.32 -8.41 21.75
CA THR A 374 7.35 -8.07 23.18
C THR A 374 7.50 -9.32 24.04
N SER A 375 6.77 -10.40 23.72
CA SER A 375 6.90 -11.70 24.39
C SER A 375 8.30 -12.28 24.22
N PHE A 376 8.85 -12.20 23.01
CA PHE A 376 10.20 -12.66 22.70
C PHE A 376 11.27 -11.84 23.44
N ALA A 377 11.09 -10.52 23.57
CA ALA A 377 11.99 -9.68 24.37
C ALA A 377 12.02 -10.11 25.85
N ARG A 378 10.88 -10.47 26.45
CA ARG A 378 10.82 -10.99 27.83
C ARG A 378 11.50 -12.36 27.98
N ALA A 379 11.47 -13.20 26.96
CA ALA A 379 12.21 -14.46 26.97
C ALA A 379 13.72 -14.20 26.90
N ASN A 380 14.15 -13.28 26.04
CA ASN A 380 15.55 -12.86 25.94
C ASN A 380 16.07 -12.21 27.22
N GLU A 381 15.24 -11.47 27.95
CA GLU A 381 15.62 -10.90 29.25
C GLU A 381 15.99 -12.00 30.27
N VAL A 382 15.24 -13.11 30.31
CA VAL A 382 15.58 -14.27 31.17
C VAL A 382 16.89 -14.91 30.72
N ALA A 383 17.10 -15.06 29.42
CA ALA A 383 18.34 -15.62 28.88
C ALA A 383 19.55 -14.72 29.20
N ASP A 384 19.40 -13.41 29.06
CA ASP A 384 20.44 -12.42 29.35
C ASP A 384 20.79 -12.42 30.85
N GLU A 385 19.78 -12.40 31.73
CA GLU A 385 19.96 -12.49 33.19
C GLU A 385 20.70 -13.79 33.59
N THR A 386 20.31 -14.92 33.00
CA THR A 386 20.87 -16.25 33.29
C THR A 386 22.32 -16.34 32.80
N CYS A 387 22.61 -15.89 31.58
CA CYS A 387 23.95 -15.93 31.00
C CYS A 387 24.90 -14.96 31.70
N ALA A 388 24.44 -13.75 32.02
CA ALA A 388 25.23 -12.77 32.76
C ALA A 388 25.60 -13.27 34.17
N ASN A 389 24.69 -14.00 34.83
CA ASN A 389 24.87 -14.51 36.19
C ASN A 389 25.12 -16.03 36.25
N ILE A 390 25.73 -16.61 35.21
CA ILE A 390 25.88 -18.07 35.08
C ILE A 390 26.62 -18.71 36.27
N ARG A 391 27.56 -17.98 36.90
CA ARG A 391 28.29 -18.45 38.09
C ARG A 391 27.35 -18.67 39.28
N THR A 392 26.38 -17.78 39.48
CA THR A 392 25.36 -17.87 40.54
C THR A 392 24.40 -19.02 40.26
N VAL A 393 23.95 -19.17 39.02
CA VAL A 393 23.05 -20.28 38.64
C VAL A 393 23.71 -21.63 38.90
N ARG A 394 25.00 -21.77 38.54
CA ARG A 394 25.81 -22.97 38.80
C ARG A 394 26.09 -23.21 40.28
N SER A 395 26.33 -22.16 41.07
CA SER A 395 26.60 -22.32 42.52
C SER A 395 25.39 -22.86 43.29
N PHE A 396 24.18 -22.60 42.79
CA PHE A 396 22.94 -23.13 43.36
C PHE A 396 22.39 -24.36 42.62
N ALA A 397 23.11 -24.92 41.63
CA ALA A 397 22.67 -26.06 40.82
C ALA A 397 21.24 -25.91 40.24
N ASN A 398 20.89 -24.70 39.80
CA ASN A 398 19.54 -24.32 39.34
C ASN A 398 19.39 -24.25 37.81
N GLU A 399 20.29 -24.89 37.03
CA GLU A 399 20.29 -24.81 35.57
C GLU A 399 18.97 -25.31 34.96
N SER A 400 18.46 -26.44 35.44
CA SER A 400 17.19 -27.01 34.97
C SER A 400 16.01 -26.08 35.23
N ARG A 401 16.05 -25.34 36.34
CA ARG A 401 14.99 -24.39 36.72
C ARG A 401 14.99 -23.17 35.78
N GLU A 402 16.15 -22.60 35.49
CA GLU A 402 16.24 -21.47 34.55
C GLU A 402 15.91 -21.90 33.12
N CYS A 403 16.28 -23.11 32.70
CA CYS A 403 15.85 -23.70 31.43
C CYS A 403 14.32 -23.82 31.35
N ALA A 404 13.66 -24.29 32.42
CA ALA A 404 12.20 -24.38 32.48
C ALA A 404 11.54 -22.99 32.44
N ARG A 405 12.09 -22.01 33.17
CA ARG A 405 11.63 -20.61 33.16
C ARG A 405 11.72 -19.99 31.77
N TYR A 406 12.82 -20.21 31.04
CA TYR A 406 12.95 -19.75 29.66
C TYR A 406 11.96 -20.46 28.72
N SER A 407 11.78 -21.77 28.87
CA SER A 407 10.82 -22.57 28.10
C SER A 407 9.37 -22.10 28.31
N GLU A 408 8.99 -21.75 29.54
CA GLU A 408 7.66 -21.20 29.86
C GLU A 408 7.41 -19.88 29.12
N ARG A 409 8.38 -18.95 29.13
CA ARG A 409 8.29 -17.67 28.38
C ARG A 409 8.23 -17.88 26.86
N LEU A 410 8.94 -18.88 26.35
CA LEU A 410 8.82 -19.27 24.94
C LEU A 410 7.45 -19.85 24.60
N ASN A 411 6.80 -20.57 25.52
CA ASN A 411 5.48 -21.14 25.29
C ASN A 411 4.40 -20.05 25.12
N ASP A 412 4.53 -18.91 25.81
CA ASP A 412 3.65 -17.75 25.58
C ASP A 412 3.86 -17.16 24.17
N THR A 413 5.12 -17.07 23.74
CA THR A 413 5.46 -16.64 22.38
C THR A 413 4.91 -17.62 21.33
N TYR A 414 4.96 -18.92 21.61
CA TYR A 414 4.41 -19.97 20.77
C TYR A 414 2.89 -19.84 20.58
N LYS A 415 2.12 -19.57 21.64
CA LYS A 415 0.67 -19.32 21.54
C LYS A 415 0.35 -18.12 20.65
N LEU A 416 1.14 -17.04 20.74
CA LEU A 416 1.00 -15.87 19.87
C LEU A 416 1.32 -16.19 18.41
N HIS A 417 2.35 -17.01 18.16
CA HIS A 417 2.65 -17.51 16.81
C HIS A 417 1.54 -18.37 16.23
N ILE A 418 0.91 -19.26 17.02
CA ILE A 418 -0.27 -20.02 16.58
C ILE A 418 -1.40 -19.06 16.19
N ARG A 419 -1.71 -18.07 17.03
CA ARG A 419 -2.74 -17.07 16.72
C ARG A 419 -2.43 -16.36 15.41
N LYS A 420 -1.17 -15.92 15.22
CA LYS A 420 -0.72 -15.31 13.96
C LYS A 420 -0.90 -16.26 12.77
N ALA A 421 -0.53 -17.53 12.92
CA ALA A 421 -0.62 -18.53 11.86
C ALA A 421 -2.07 -18.81 11.46
N LEU A 422 -2.99 -18.93 12.43
CA LEU A 422 -4.43 -19.11 12.16
C LEU A 422 -5.03 -17.91 11.42
N LEU A 423 -4.63 -16.70 11.81
CA LEU A 423 -5.11 -15.47 11.17
C LEU A 423 -4.59 -15.34 9.74
N PHE A 424 -3.30 -15.61 9.55
CA PHE A 424 -2.70 -15.61 8.23
C PHE A 424 -3.31 -16.69 7.34
N GLY A 425 -3.50 -17.91 7.85
CA GLY A 425 -4.16 -18.99 7.12
C GLY A 425 -5.60 -18.66 6.73
N SER A 426 -6.36 -18.02 7.63
CA SER A 426 -7.73 -17.57 7.34
C SER A 426 -7.76 -16.47 6.27
N PHE A 427 -6.81 -15.53 6.33
CA PHE A 427 -6.65 -14.49 5.32
C PHE A 427 -6.33 -15.07 3.94
N THR A 428 -5.32 -15.94 3.84
CA THR A 428 -4.94 -16.59 2.57
C THR A 428 -6.08 -17.45 2.01
N PHE A 429 -6.84 -18.14 2.87
CA PHE A 429 -8.03 -18.85 2.45
C PHE A 429 -9.10 -17.92 1.84
N ALA A 430 -9.42 -16.82 2.52
CA ALA A 430 -10.42 -15.85 2.05
C ALA A 430 -9.99 -15.18 0.74
N GLU A 431 -8.72 -14.81 0.61
CA GLU A 431 -8.14 -14.25 -0.60
C GLU A 431 -8.23 -15.24 -1.78
N HIS A 432 -7.80 -16.49 -1.59
CA HIS A 432 -7.91 -17.51 -2.64
C HIS A 432 -9.35 -17.86 -3.00
N ALA A 433 -10.27 -17.91 -2.04
CA ALA A 433 -11.69 -18.12 -2.32
C ALA A 433 -12.28 -16.99 -3.15
N PHE A 434 -11.96 -15.73 -2.82
CA PHE A 434 -12.39 -14.55 -3.57
C PHE A 434 -11.87 -14.57 -5.01
N ASP A 435 -10.60 -14.93 -5.19
CA ASP A 435 -9.99 -15.11 -6.52
C ASP A 435 -10.74 -16.13 -7.38
N LEU A 436 -11.09 -17.29 -6.81
CA LEU A 436 -11.81 -18.35 -7.53
C LEU A 436 -13.22 -17.89 -7.92
N VAL A 437 -13.92 -17.20 -7.02
CA VAL A 437 -15.24 -16.62 -7.33
C VAL A 437 -15.14 -15.60 -8.46
N LEU A 438 -14.14 -14.71 -8.42
CA LEU A 438 -13.92 -13.72 -9.47
C LEU A 438 -13.55 -14.38 -10.80
N PHE A 439 -12.76 -15.45 -10.78
CA PHE A 439 -12.43 -16.22 -11.97
C PHE A 439 -13.68 -16.79 -12.64
N VAL A 440 -14.56 -17.44 -11.87
CA VAL A 440 -15.83 -17.99 -12.36
C VAL A 440 -16.74 -16.87 -12.89
N LEU A 441 -16.84 -15.75 -12.17
CA LEU A 441 -17.66 -14.60 -12.58
C LEU A 441 -17.16 -13.98 -13.89
N THR A 442 -15.84 -13.86 -14.05
CA THR A 442 -15.21 -13.38 -15.28
C THR A 442 -15.49 -14.33 -16.45
N LEU A 443 -15.52 -15.64 -16.19
CA LEU A 443 -15.82 -16.64 -17.21
C LEU A 443 -17.28 -16.60 -17.63
N TYR A 444 -18.18 -16.49 -16.67
CA TYR A 444 -19.62 -16.38 -16.91
C TYR A 444 -19.95 -15.12 -17.73
N TYR A 445 -19.49 -13.95 -17.27
CA TYR A 445 -19.75 -12.68 -17.96
C TYR A 445 -19.01 -12.58 -19.30
N GLY A 446 -17.75 -13.04 -19.35
CA GLY A 446 -16.97 -13.09 -20.57
C GLY A 446 -17.56 -14.02 -21.62
N GLY A 447 -18.08 -15.18 -21.20
CA GLY A 447 -18.81 -16.10 -22.05
C GLY A 447 -20.08 -15.48 -22.61
N HIS A 448 -20.85 -14.75 -21.78
CA HIS A 448 -22.01 -13.98 -22.24
C HIS A 448 -21.63 -12.96 -23.33
N LEU A 449 -20.51 -12.25 -23.17
CA LEU A 449 -20.02 -11.30 -24.19
C LEU A 449 -19.63 -11.98 -25.52
N VAL A 450 -19.09 -13.20 -25.46
CA VAL A 450 -18.74 -13.99 -26.66
C VAL A 450 -20.01 -14.48 -27.36
N MET A 451 -21.00 -14.97 -26.60
CA MET A 451 -22.30 -15.38 -27.15
C MET A 451 -23.06 -14.21 -27.77
N ALA A 452 -22.94 -13.01 -27.20
CA ALA A 452 -23.50 -11.77 -27.75
C ALA A 452 -22.71 -11.20 -28.95
N HIS A 453 -21.71 -11.93 -29.48
CA HIS A 453 -20.80 -11.49 -30.55
C HIS A 453 -20.07 -10.16 -30.29
N LYS A 454 -19.98 -9.71 -29.03
CA LYS A 454 -19.27 -8.49 -28.62
C LYS A 454 -17.75 -8.73 -28.46
N MET A 455 -17.32 -10.00 -28.40
CA MET A 455 -15.92 -10.39 -28.21
C MET A 455 -15.64 -11.77 -28.83
N THR A 456 -14.39 -12.04 -29.23
CA THR A 456 -13.96 -13.37 -29.70
C THR A 456 -13.49 -14.26 -28.55
N GLY A 457 -13.48 -15.58 -28.76
CA GLY A 457 -12.98 -16.55 -27.78
C GLY A 457 -11.50 -16.35 -27.45
N GLY A 458 -10.67 -16.01 -28.43
CA GLY A 458 -9.26 -15.67 -28.24
C GLY A 458 -9.06 -14.43 -27.36
N ASN A 459 -9.85 -13.37 -27.58
CA ASN A 459 -9.81 -12.18 -26.74
C ASN A 459 -10.22 -12.47 -25.29
N LEU A 460 -11.17 -13.39 -25.06
CA LEU A 460 -11.52 -13.85 -23.71
C LEU A 460 -10.32 -14.52 -23.03
N VAL A 461 -9.62 -15.43 -23.72
CA VAL A 461 -8.45 -16.11 -23.16
C VAL A 461 -7.31 -15.13 -22.90
N SER A 462 -7.04 -14.20 -23.82
CA SER A 462 -6.08 -13.11 -23.59
C SER A 462 -6.43 -12.31 -22.34
N PHE A 463 -7.71 -11.98 -22.15
CA PHE A 463 -8.17 -11.26 -20.98
C PHE A 463 -7.90 -12.03 -19.68
N PHE A 464 -8.17 -13.34 -19.65
CA PHE A 464 -7.82 -14.19 -18.50
C PHE A 464 -6.33 -14.20 -18.18
N LEU A 465 -5.49 -14.32 -19.20
CA LEU A 465 -4.05 -14.26 -19.04
C LEU A 465 -3.59 -12.90 -18.49
N TYR A 466 -4.23 -11.80 -18.90
CA TYR A 466 -3.97 -10.48 -18.33
C TYR A 466 -4.39 -10.36 -16.87
N VAL A 467 -5.59 -10.85 -16.50
CA VAL A 467 -6.05 -10.85 -15.09
C VAL A 467 -5.09 -11.62 -14.20
N ASN A 468 -4.63 -12.81 -14.62
CA ASN A 468 -3.69 -13.60 -13.83
C ASN A 468 -2.35 -12.88 -13.64
N ARG A 469 -1.87 -12.17 -14.66
CA ARG A 469 -0.65 -11.34 -14.56
C ARG A 469 -0.83 -10.09 -13.73
N LEU A 470 -2.01 -9.47 -13.76
CA LEU A 470 -2.33 -8.34 -12.91
C LEU A 470 -2.26 -8.76 -11.45
N ARG A 471 -2.87 -9.90 -11.10
CA ARG A 471 -2.81 -10.49 -9.76
C ARG A 471 -1.39 -10.73 -9.30
N GLY A 472 -0.59 -11.46 -10.08
CA GLY A 472 0.81 -11.74 -9.71
C GLY A 472 1.73 -10.51 -9.67
N SER A 473 1.25 -9.32 -10.07
CA SER A 473 1.99 -8.07 -9.90
C SER A 473 1.54 -7.27 -8.68
N MET A 474 0.45 -7.66 -8.01
CA MET A 474 -0.08 -7.04 -6.80
C MET A 474 0.34 -7.78 -5.53
N GLU A 475 0.52 -9.10 -5.61
CA GLU A 475 1.25 -9.92 -4.64
C GLU A 475 2.75 -9.54 -4.62
#